data_AF-A0A0C2XAU7-F1
#
_entry.id   AF-A0A0C2XAU7-F1
#
_cell.length_a   1.000
_cell.length_b   1.000
_cell.length_c   1.000
_cell.angle_alpha   90.00
_cell.angle_beta   90.00
_cell.angle_gamma   90.00
#
_symmetry.space_group_name_H-M   'P 1'
#
loop_
_entity.id
_entity.type
_entity.pdbx_description
1 polymer ?
#
loop_
_entity_poly.entity_id
_entity_poly.type
_entity_poly.pdbx_seq_one_letter_code
_entity_poly.pdbx_strand_id
1 'polypeptide(L)'
;MESPVIRTTPIMVLSLEGKQNQPFTEAELDIIRQSRLAAEESLQRVRDEMTDKEEQLSRQIERYTTALSPHNKLPPEILRHIFKCCIQEKQVEEIPVTYKGGTYTISHVCSAWRHIALDAPELWTGIS
;
A
#
# COMPACT_ATOMS: atom_id res chain seq x y z
N MET A 1 63.84 -21.78 13.67
CA MET A 1 63.31 -21.03 14.82
C MET A 1 62.00 -20.42 14.34
N GLU A 2 60.90 -20.99 14.80
CA GLU A 2 59.54 -20.66 14.36
C GLU A 2 58.94 -19.49 15.16
N SER A 3 57.97 -18.80 14.52
CA SER A 3 56.84 -18.02 15.08
C SER A 3 56.82 -16.51 14.77
N PRO A 4 55.65 -15.85 14.72
CA PRO A 4 54.27 -16.37 14.59
C PRO A 4 53.48 -15.76 13.41
N VAL A 5 52.56 -16.58 12.88
CA VAL A 5 51.48 -16.15 11.97
C VAL A 5 50.50 -15.29 12.76
N ILE A 6 50.52 -13.98 12.52
CA ILE A 6 49.51 -13.08 13.08
C ILE A 6 48.25 -13.23 12.25
N ARG A 7 47.32 -14.04 12.77
CA ARG A 7 45.93 -14.08 12.33
C ARG A 7 45.26 -12.76 12.72
N THR A 8 45.10 -11.85 11.77
CA THR A 8 44.30 -10.63 11.99
C THR A 8 42.93 -10.81 11.36
N THR A 9 41.93 -10.87 12.25
CA THR A 9 40.49 -10.85 12.00
C THR A 9 40.04 -9.61 11.22
N PRO A 10 38.95 -9.70 10.42
CA PRO A 10 38.60 -8.71 9.38
C PRO A 10 37.71 -7.57 9.91
N ILE A 11 38.08 -6.93 11.03
CA ILE A 11 37.36 -5.76 11.53
C ILE A 11 38.37 -4.83 12.20
N MET A 12 38.93 -3.87 11.46
CA MET A 12 39.38 -2.55 11.95
C MET A 12 40.28 -1.87 10.91
N VAL A 13 39.71 -1.13 9.95
CA VAL A 13 40.44 0.01 9.36
C VAL A 13 39.47 1.13 8.98
N LEU A 14 38.67 1.62 9.92
CA LEU A 14 38.01 2.93 9.77
C LEU A 14 37.89 3.63 11.13
N SER A 15 39.04 4.01 11.71
CA SER A 15 39.09 5.15 12.63
C SER A 15 40.50 5.70 12.78
N LEU A 16 40.62 7.00 12.49
CA LEU A 16 41.40 7.97 13.26
C LEU A 16 42.89 7.65 13.44
N GLU A 17 43.71 7.94 12.43
CA GLU A 17 44.99 8.66 12.55
C GLU A 17 45.69 8.75 11.19
N GLY A 18 46.04 9.95 10.77
CA GLY A 18 46.85 10.18 9.57
C GLY A 18 48.29 9.70 9.76
N LYS A 19 48.53 8.39 9.62
CA LYS A 19 49.88 7.81 9.70
C LYS A 19 50.29 6.83 8.59
N GLN A 20 49.48 6.59 7.55
CA GLN A 20 50.02 5.92 6.37
C GLN A 20 49.27 6.28 5.09
N ASN A 21 49.84 7.21 4.30
CA ASN A 21 49.47 7.44 2.89
C ASN A 21 50.00 6.29 2.00
N GLN A 22 49.93 5.04 2.46
CA GLN A 22 50.30 3.91 1.63
C GLN A 22 49.07 3.54 0.78
N PRO A 23 49.18 3.57 -0.55
CA PRO A 23 48.06 3.19 -1.41
C PRO A 23 47.71 1.73 -1.16
N PHE A 24 46.42 1.45 -1.01
CA PHE A 24 45.90 0.08 -0.97
C PHE A 24 46.33 -0.68 -2.22
N THR A 25 46.66 -1.96 -2.05
CA THR A 25 46.90 -2.85 -3.17
C THR A 25 45.61 -3.13 -3.93
N GLU A 26 45.70 -3.50 -5.21
CA GLU A 26 44.51 -3.78 -6.02
C GLU A 26 43.64 -4.91 -5.43
N ALA A 27 44.27 -5.91 -4.80
CA ALA A 27 43.55 -6.99 -4.14
C ALA A 27 42.75 -6.52 -2.91
N GLU A 28 43.32 -5.61 -2.10
CA GLU A 28 42.60 -5.01 -0.97
C GLU A 28 41.44 -4.14 -1.44
N LEU A 29 41.63 -3.38 -2.52
CA LEU A 29 40.57 -2.58 -3.13
C LEU A 29 39.45 -3.46 -3.68
N ASP A 30 39.76 -4.60 -4.30
CA ASP A 30 38.75 -5.54 -4.80
C ASP A 30 37.91 -6.12 -3.66
N ILE A 31 38.54 -6.52 -2.54
CA ILE A 31 37.84 -6.98 -1.33
C ILE A 31 36.92 -5.88 -0.77
N ILE A 32 37.38 -4.63 -0.72
CA ILE A 32 36.56 -3.50 -0.27
C ILE A 32 35.37 -3.29 -1.21
N ARG A 33 35.58 -3.35 -2.53
CA ARG A 33 34.50 -3.22 -3.52
C ARG A 33 33.47 -4.34 -3.37
N GLN A 34 33.91 -5.59 -3.25
CA GLN A 34 33.03 -6.74 -3.05
C GLN A 34 32.21 -6.64 -1.75
N SER A 35 32.86 -6.27 -0.65
CA SER A 35 32.16 -6.10 0.63
C SER A 35 31.14 -4.95 0.59
N ARG A 36 31.46 -3.85 -0.11
CA ARG A 36 30.50 -2.76 -0.35
C ARG A 36 29.31 -3.22 -1.17
N LEU A 37 29.53 -3.94 -2.27
CA LEU A 37 28.45 -4.48 -3.11
C LEU A 37 27.53 -5.40 -2.30
N ALA A 38 28.10 -6.33 -1.53
CA ALA A 38 27.32 -7.22 -0.67
C ALA A 38 26.49 -6.47 0.39
N ALA A 39 27.04 -5.39 0.95
CA ALA A 39 26.33 -4.52 1.88
C ALA A 39 25.20 -3.74 1.21
N GLU A 40 25.41 -3.23 0.00
CA GLU A 40 24.40 -2.53 -0.81
C GLU A 40 23.24 -3.47 -1.19
N GLU A 41 23.54 -4.69 -1.62
CA GLU A 41 22.54 -5.72 -1.91
C GLU A 41 21.73 -6.08 -0.66
N SER A 42 22.40 -6.24 0.48
CA SER A 42 21.73 -6.53 1.75
C SER A 42 20.81 -5.38 2.18
N LEU A 43 21.25 -4.14 2.01
CA LEU A 43 20.45 -2.96 2.30
C LEU A 43 19.23 -2.86 1.37
N GLN A 44 19.41 -3.17 0.08
CA GLN A 44 18.30 -3.18 -0.86
C GLN A 44 17.26 -4.25 -0.50
N ARG A 45 17.69 -5.46 -0.13
CA ARG A 45 16.77 -6.52 0.34
C ARG A 45 15.94 -6.10 1.55
N VAL A 46 16.56 -5.42 2.53
CA VAL A 46 15.85 -4.92 3.71
C VAL A 46 14.84 -3.83 3.33
N ARG A 47 15.19 -2.96 2.37
CA ARG A 47 14.27 -1.94 1.85
C ARG A 47 13.05 -2.57 1.18
N ASP A 48 13.27 -3.55 0.31
CA ASP A 48 12.20 -4.24 -0.39
C ASP A 48 11.26 -4.94 0.60
N GLU A 49 11.81 -5.64 1.62
CA GLU A 49 11.02 -6.28 2.67
C GLU A 49 10.19 -5.26 3.48
N MET A 50 10.73 -4.07 3.75
CA MET A 50 10.01 -3.03 4.46
C MET A 50 8.87 -2.46 3.61
N THR A 51 9.10 -2.23 2.31
CA THR A 51 8.07 -1.78 1.37
C THR A 51 6.95 -2.81 1.24
N ASP A 52 7.27 -4.09 1.11
CA ASP A 52 6.27 -5.16 1.03
C ASP A 52 5.40 -5.23 2.30
N LYS A 53 6.03 -5.09 3.48
CA LYS A 53 5.32 -5.04 4.77
C LYS A 53 4.42 -3.82 4.88
N GLU A 54 4.90 -2.65 4.45
CA GLU A 54 4.11 -1.42 4.45
C GLU A 54 2.86 -1.56 3.58
N GLU A 55 3.02 -2.10 2.37
CA GLU A 55 1.91 -2.32 1.45
C GLU A 55 0.91 -3.34 2.01
N GLN A 56 1.40 -4.43 2.62
CA GLN A 56 0.56 -5.43 3.28
C GLN A 56 -0.26 -4.83 4.43
N LEU A 57 0.38 -4.08 5.32
CA LEU A 57 -0.29 -3.45 6.46
C LEU A 57 -1.29 -2.39 6.00
N SER A 58 -0.96 -1.61 4.98
CA SER A 58 -1.86 -0.61 4.40
C SER A 58 -3.14 -1.25 3.87
N ARG A 59 -3.02 -2.35 3.10
CA ARG A 59 -4.18 -3.14 2.65
C ARG A 59 -5.01 -3.68 3.81
N GLN A 60 -4.36 -4.11 4.88
CA GLN A 60 -5.05 -4.64 6.07
C GLN A 60 -5.84 -3.52 6.79
N ILE A 61 -5.24 -2.34 6.95
CA ILE A 61 -5.90 -1.16 7.53
C ILE A 61 -7.10 -0.73 6.68
N GLU A 62 -6.95 -0.70 5.35
CA GLU A 62 -8.04 -0.37 4.44
C GLU A 62 -9.21 -1.35 4.61
N ARG A 63 -8.95 -2.66 4.62
CA ARG A 63 -9.97 -3.69 4.84
C ARG A 63 -10.72 -3.51 6.16
N TYR A 64 -10.00 -3.21 7.24
CA TYR A 64 -10.63 -2.92 8.54
C TYR A 64 -11.43 -1.62 8.52
N THR A 65 -10.92 -0.60 7.84
CA THR A 65 -11.62 0.69 7.69
C THR A 65 -12.93 0.49 6.93
N THR A 66 -12.92 -0.28 5.84
CA THR A 66 -14.13 -0.70 5.13
C THR A 66 -15.05 -1.47 6.07
N ALA A 67 -14.58 -2.53 6.73
CA ALA A 67 -15.43 -3.35 7.61
C ALA A 67 -16.06 -2.55 8.77
N LEU A 68 -15.36 -1.56 9.31
CA LEU A 68 -15.84 -0.70 10.38
C LEU A 68 -16.73 0.46 9.89
N SER A 69 -16.77 0.71 8.59
CA SER A 69 -17.53 1.80 8.00
C SER A 69 -19.02 1.71 8.38
N PRO A 70 -19.69 2.83 8.71
CA PRO A 70 -21.06 2.82 9.22
C PRO A 70 -22.05 2.08 8.31
N HIS A 71 -21.90 2.18 6.99
CA HIS A 71 -22.78 1.53 6.02
C HIS A 71 -22.74 0.00 6.08
N ASN A 72 -21.68 -0.62 6.62
CA ASN A 72 -21.62 -2.07 6.81
C ASN A 72 -22.33 -2.53 8.10
N LYS A 73 -22.78 -1.60 8.94
CA LYS A 73 -23.51 -1.90 10.20
C LYS A 73 -25.01 -1.60 10.10
N LEU A 74 -25.44 -0.93 9.04
CA LEU A 74 -26.82 -0.56 8.85
C LEU A 74 -27.61 -1.74 8.23
N PRO A 75 -28.81 -2.03 8.73
CA PRO A 75 -29.71 -2.95 8.05
C PRO A 75 -30.00 -2.49 6.60
N PRO A 76 -30.20 -3.41 5.65
CA PRO A 76 -30.54 -3.08 4.26
C PRO A 76 -31.73 -2.12 4.12
N GLU A 77 -32.71 -2.20 5.01
CA GLU A 77 -33.91 -1.36 5.00
C GLU A 77 -33.58 0.11 5.30
N ILE A 78 -32.64 0.36 6.22
CA ILE A 78 -32.18 1.70 6.56
C ILE A 78 -31.36 2.28 5.42
N LEU A 79 -30.44 1.49 4.83
CA LEU A 79 -29.69 1.91 3.65
C LEU A 79 -30.61 2.25 2.48
N ARG A 80 -31.61 1.40 2.21
CA ARG A 80 -32.63 1.66 1.18
C ARG A 80 -33.39 2.96 1.44
N HIS A 81 -33.75 3.24 2.70
CA HIS A 81 -34.41 4.50 3.04
C HIS A 81 -33.50 5.71 2.79
N ILE A 82 -32.24 5.64 3.19
CA ILE A 82 -31.25 6.69 2.90
C ILE A 82 -31.11 6.90 1.39
N PHE A 83 -31.02 5.83 0.60
CA PHE A 83 -30.93 5.91 -0.85
C PHE A 83 -32.12 6.65 -1.46
N LYS A 84 -33.35 6.37 -1.00
CA LYS A 84 -34.56 7.09 -1.43
C LYS A 84 -34.44 8.59 -1.19
N CYS A 85 -34.00 8.99 0.00
CA CYS A 85 -33.80 10.40 0.34
C CYS A 85 -32.78 11.06 -0.61
N CYS A 86 -31.63 10.40 -0.83
CA CYS A 86 -30.58 10.92 -1.71
C CYS A 86 -31.00 11.04 -3.18
N ILE A 87 -31.90 10.17 -3.65
CA ILE A 87 -32.39 10.18 -5.03
C ILE A 87 -33.51 11.21 -5.20
N GLN A 88 -34.45 11.32 -4.24
CA GLN A 88 -35.52 12.31 -4.29
C GLN A 88 -35.02 13.76 -4.29
N GLU A 89 -33.86 14.03 -3.71
CA GLU A 89 -33.19 15.34 -3.75
C GLU A 89 -32.57 15.67 -5.12
N LYS A 90 -32.29 14.66 -5.96
CA LYS A 90 -31.73 14.84 -7.30
C LYS A 90 -32.86 14.73 -8.34
N GLN A 91 -33.02 15.78 -9.14
CA GLN A 91 -34.02 15.90 -10.19
C GLN A 91 -34.01 14.68 -11.15
N VAL A 92 -35.19 14.38 -11.70
CA VAL A 92 -35.47 13.31 -12.68
C VAL A 92 -34.35 13.16 -13.71
N GLU A 93 -33.95 11.92 -14.02
CA GLU A 93 -32.86 11.66 -14.96
C GLU A 93 -33.34 11.99 -16.40
N GLU A 94 -32.70 12.98 -17.04
CA GLU A 94 -32.89 13.25 -18.47
C GLU A 94 -32.08 12.26 -19.32
N ILE A 95 -32.70 11.74 -20.38
CA ILE A 95 -32.06 10.86 -21.37
C ILE A 95 -31.21 11.71 -22.34
N PRO A 96 -29.96 11.33 -22.67
CA PRO A 96 -29.28 10.10 -22.27
C PRO A 96 -28.85 10.15 -20.81
N VAL A 97 -29.12 9.04 -20.10
CA VAL A 97 -28.78 8.86 -18.68
C VAL A 97 -27.32 9.22 -18.47
N THR A 98 -27.08 10.40 -17.90
CA THR A 98 -25.73 10.77 -17.49
C THR A 98 -25.39 10.00 -16.22
N TYR A 99 -24.14 9.56 -16.06
CA TYR A 99 -23.62 8.91 -14.84
C TYR A 99 -23.80 9.74 -13.54
N LYS A 100 -24.47 10.89 -13.62
CA LYS A 100 -24.79 11.81 -12.53
C LYS A 100 -26.10 11.46 -11.81
N GLY A 101 -26.87 10.52 -12.36
CA GLY A 101 -28.06 9.96 -11.74
C GLY A 101 -27.82 9.42 -10.34
N GLY A 102 -28.72 9.72 -9.40
CA GLY A 102 -28.57 9.34 -7.99
C GLY A 102 -28.51 7.82 -7.82
N THR A 103 -29.37 7.09 -8.53
CA THR A 103 -29.50 5.63 -8.44
C THR A 103 -28.30 4.91 -9.05
N TYR A 104 -27.81 5.39 -10.19
CA TYR A 104 -26.57 4.89 -10.80
C TYR A 104 -25.36 5.16 -9.91
N THR A 105 -25.25 6.34 -9.32
CA THR A 105 -24.13 6.64 -8.40
C THR A 105 -24.11 5.68 -7.21
N ILE A 106 -25.27 5.45 -6.59
CA ILE A 106 -25.41 4.57 -5.42
C ILE A 106 -25.06 3.11 -5.76
N SER A 107 -25.54 2.60 -6.90
CA SER A 107 -25.29 1.20 -7.31
C SER A 107 -23.83 0.92 -7.72
N HIS A 108 -23.00 1.96 -7.86
CA HIS A 108 -21.59 1.84 -8.19
C HIS A 108 -20.63 2.00 -7.00
N VAL A 109 -21.14 2.27 -5.77
CA VAL A 109 -20.30 2.43 -4.57
C VAL A 109 -19.63 1.12 -4.15
N CYS A 110 -20.40 0.05 -3.95
CA CYS A 110 -19.88 -1.28 -3.61
C CYS A 110 -20.88 -2.38 -4.01
N SER A 111 -20.48 -3.65 -3.91
CA SER A 111 -21.34 -4.79 -4.25
C SER A 111 -22.58 -4.87 -3.36
N ALA A 112 -22.48 -4.57 -2.07
CA ALA A 112 -23.62 -4.61 -1.15
C ALA A 112 -24.66 -3.54 -1.50
N TRP A 113 -24.21 -2.30 -1.76
CA TRP A 113 -25.11 -1.21 -2.17
C TRP A 113 -25.77 -1.49 -3.50
N ARG A 114 -25.05 -2.13 -4.44
CA ARG A 114 -25.62 -2.59 -5.71
C ARG A 114 -26.76 -3.56 -5.51
N HIS A 115 -26.60 -4.59 -4.67
CA HIS A 115 -27.68 -5.55 -4.41
C HIS A 115 -28.91 -4.85 -3.82
N ILE A 116 -28.71 -4.03 -2.79
CA ILE A 116 -29.81 -3.28 -2.16
C ILE A 116 -30.52 -2.36 -3.17
N ALA A 117 -29.76 -1.68 -4.03
CA ALA A 117 -30.34 -0.79 -5.03
C ALA A 117 -31.12 -1.54 -6.11
N LEU A 118 -30.63 -2.70 -6.56
CA LEU A 118 -31.32 -3.54 -7.54
C LEU A 118 -32.59 -4.21 -6.95
N ASP A 119 -32.58 -4.54 -5.66
CA ASP A 119 -33.73 -5.10 -4.93
C ASP A 119 -34.78 -4.04 -4.54
N ALA A 120 -34.56 -2.77 -4.88
CA ALA A 120 -35.47 -1.67 -4.58
C ALA A 120 -35.95 -1.00 -5.88
N PRO A 121 -36.98 -1.57 -6.56
CA PRO A 121 -37.51 -1.05 -7.82
C PRO A 121 -37.91 0.43 -7.75
N GLU A 122 -38.35 0.87 -6.57
CA GLU A 122 -38.75 2.25 -6.33
C GLU A 122 -37.61 3.28 -6.45
N LEU A 123 -36.35 2.85 -6.50
CA LEU A 123 -35.20 3.73 -6.80
C LEU A 123 -35.03 4.00 -8.30
N TRP A 124 -35.67 3.22 -9.17
CA TRP A 124 -35.49 3.24 -10.62
C TRP A 124 -36.68 3.90 -11.34
N THR A 125 -37.62 4.51 -10.61
CA THR A 125 -38.85 5.10 -11.17
C THR A 125 -38.62 6.38 -11.97
N GLY A 126 -37.44 7.01 -11.85
CA GLY A 126 -37.07 8.24 -12.56
C GLY A 126 -36.34 7.99 -13.89
N ILE A 127 -36.30 6.75 -14.35
CA ILE A 127 -35.67 6.34 -15.61
C ILE A 127 -36.81 6.05 -16.59
N SER A 128 -37.12 7.02 -17.45
CA SER A 128 -38.08 6.86 -18.55
C SER A 128 -37.39 6.59 -19.87
#